data_AF-A0A0R0MIM3-F1
#
_entry.id   AF-A0A0R0MIM3-F1
#
_cell.length_a   1.000
_cell.length_b   1.000
_cell.length_c   1.000
_cell.angle_alpha   90.00
_cell.angle_beta   90.00
_cell.angle_gamma   90.00
#
_symmetry.space_group_name_H-M   'P 1'
#
loop_
_entity.id
_entity.type
_entity.pdbx_description
1 polymer ?
#
loop_
_entity_poly.entity_id
_entity_poly.type
_entity_poly.pdbx_seq_one_letter_code
_entity_poly.pdbx_strand_id
1 'polypeptide(L)' 'MPAQGGELNIQTDVPAAAPPRQTIQQVLVDGEEPSDEFLEEWNALENAPELSDEELEKQAMSAPGDDGDTRTPE' A
#
# COMPACT_ATOMS: atom_id res chain seq x y z
N MET A 1 10.40 43.33 -12.53
CA MET A 1 10.75 41.89 -12.55
C MET A 1 10.39 41.29 -11.20
N PRO A 2 9.20 40.69 -11.00
CA PRO A 2 8.95 39.86 -9.84
C PRO A 2 9.13 38.37 -10.18
N ALA A 3 9.84 37.65 -9.31
CA ALA A 3 10.13 36.23 -9.41
C ALA A 3 8.83 35.42 -9.29
N GLN A 4 8.62 34.53 -10.27
CA GLN A 4 7.54 33.55 -10.27
C GLN A 4 7.94 32.44 -9.28
N GLY A 5 7.40 32.50 -8.06
CA GLY A 5 7.39 31.35 -7.16
C GLY A 5 6.43 30.33 -7.72
N GLY A 6 6.95 29.35 -8.45
CA GLY A 6 6.19 28.20 -8.90
C GLY A 6 5.81 27.36 -7.69
N GLU A 7 4.60 27.58 -7.18
CA GLU A 7 3.94 26.66 -6.27
C GLU A 7 3.81 25.33 -7.04
N LEU A 8 4.61 24.33 -6.65
CA LEU A 8 4.42 22.96 -7.08
C LEU A 8 3.10 22.49 -6.48
N ASN A 9 2.04 22.76 -7.24
CA ASN A 9 0.72 22.21 -7.05
C ASN A 9 0.84 20.69 -7.22
N ILE A 10 1.19 20.00 -6.14
CA ILE A 10 0.96 18.56 -5.94
C ILE A 10 -0.56 18.35 -5.87
N GLN A 11 -1.24 18.62 -6.97
CA GLN A 11 -2.48 17.98 -7.30
C GLN A 11 -2.11 16.52 -7.50
N THR A 12 -2.23 15.74 -6.42
CA THR A 12 -2.41 14.30 -6.51
C THR A 12 -3.61 14.11 -7.42
N ASP A 13 -3.34 13.89 -8.71
CA ASP A 13 -4.24 13.25 -9.64
C ASP A 13 -4.46 11.84 -9.06
N VAL A 14 -5.35 11.73 -8.09
CA VAL A 14 -5.94 10.44 -7.74
C VAL A 14 -6.85 10.17 -8.92
N PRO A 15 -6.48 9.26 -9.85
CA PRO A 15 -7.34 8.96 -10.97
C PRO A 15 -8.69 8.52 -10.39
N ALA A 16 -9.77 9.10 -10.91
CA ALA A 16 -11.14 8.80 -10.51
C ALA A 16 -11.31 7.30 -10.25
N ALA A 17 -11.69 6.98 -9.02
CA ALA A 17 -11.65 5.65 -8.43
C ALA A 17 -11.97 4.54 -9.44
N ALA A 18 -10.96 3.75 -9.78
CA ALA A 18 -11.18 2.41 -10.31
C ALA A 18 -12.19 1.68 -9.39
N PRO A 19 -13.01 0.77 -9.92
CA PRO A 19 -13.88 -0.05 -9.07
C PRO A 19 -13.08 -0.59 -7.88
N PRO A 20 -13.66 -0.61 -6.66
CA PRO A 20 -12.92 -1.01 -5.48
C PRO A 20 -12.31 -2.40 -5.73
N ARG A 21 -10.98 -2.49 -5.70
CA ARG A 21 -10.27 -3.75 -5.86
C ARG A 21 -10.76 -4.75 -4.82
N GLN A 22 -10.86 -6.02 -5.21
CA GLN A 22 -11.21 -7.09 -4.27
C GLN A 22 -10.16 -7.13 -3.15
N THR A 23 -10.63 -7.11 -1.90
CA THR A 23 -9.74 -7.06 -0.74
C THR A 23 -9.48 -8.46 -0.19
N ILE A 24 -8.32 -8.64 0.47
CA ILE A 24 -7.97 -9.89 1.17
C ILE A 24 -9.04 -10.30 2.20
N GLN A 25 -9.66 -9.33 2.90
CA GLN A 25 -10.74 -9.59 3.86
C GLN A 25 -11.94 -10.30 3.20
N GLN A 26 -12.38 -9.82 2.03
CA GLN A 26 -13.51 -10.39 1.28
C GLN A 26 -13.24 -11.86 0.89
N VAL A 27 -12.01 -12.17 0.45
CA VAL A 27 -11.64 -13.53 0.04
C VAL A 27 -11.43 -14.44 1.25
N LEU A 28 -10.62 -14.02 2.23
CA LEU A 28 -10.19 -14.88 3.33
C LEU A 28 -11.17 -14.96 4.50
N VAL A 29 -11.99 -13.94 4.72
CA VAL A 29 -12.91 -13.87 5.86
C VAL A 29 -14.36 -13.98 5.44
N ASP A 30 -14.77 -13.22 4.42
CA ASP A 30 -16.14 -13.32 3.90
C ASP A 30 -16.33 -14.53 2.97
N GLY A 31 -15.23 -15.19 2.54
CA GLY A 31 -15.26 -16.41 1.74
C GLY A 31 -15.67 -16.18 0.29
N GLU A 32 -15.47 -14.96 -0.22
CA GLU A 32 -15.74 -14.62 -1.62
C GLU A 32 -14.78 -15.34 -2.58
N GLU A 33 -15.27 -15.73 -3.75
CA GLU A 33 -14.43 -16.34 -4.78
C GLU A 33 -13.41 -15.31 -5.29
N PRO A 34 -12.10 -15.62 -5.28
CA PRO A 34 -11.08 -14.68 -5.72
C PRO A 34 -11.19 -14.46 -7.23
N SER A 35 -11.18 -13.19 -7.62
CA SER A 35 -11.13 -12.76 -9.01
C SER A 35 -9.78 -13.05 -9.65
N ASP A 36 -9.75 -13.19 -10.98
CA ASP A 36 -8.50 -13.41 -11.73
C ASP A 36 -7.46 -12.30 -11.50
N GLU A 37 -7.90 -11.03 -11.41
CA GLU A 37 -7.02 -9.89 -11.14
C GLU A 37 -6.40 -9.99 -9.73
N PHE A 38 -7.18 -10.40 -8.72
CA PHE A 38 -6.68 -10.63 -7.37
C PHE A 38 -5.65 -11.78 -7.33
N LEU A 39 -5.91 -12.87 -8.05
CA LEU A 39 -4.98 -14.00 -8.14
C LEU A 39 -3.68 -13.62 -8.85
N GLU A 40 -3.73 -12.78 -9.87
CA GLU A 40 -2.54 -12.27 -10.56
C GLU A 40 -1.69 -11.40 -9.62
N GLU A 41 -2.31 -10.44 -8.90
CA GLU A 41 -1.59 -9.62 -7.91
C GLU A 41 -1.04 -10.49 -6.78
N TRP A 42 -1.81 -11.48 -6.29
CA TRP A 42 -1.35 -12.40 -5.25
C TRP A 42 -0.14 -13.22 -5.69
N ASN A 43 -0.19 -13.80 -6.88
CA ASN A 43 0.92 -14.58 -7.42
C ASN A 43 2.16 -13.68 -7.67
N ALA A 44 1.97 -12.42 -8.06
CA ALA A 44 3.07 -11.47 -8.18
C ALA A 44 3.73 -11.19 -6.83
N LEU A 45 2.96 -11.12 -5.73
CA LEU A 45 3.47 -10.99 -4.36
C LEU A 45 4.21 -12.27 -3.92
N GLU A 46 3.68 -13.46 -4.21
CA GLU A 46 4.31 -14.74 -3.84
C GLU A 46 5.64 -14.99 -4.55
N ASN A 47 5.78 -14.48 -5.78
CA ASN A 47 7.01 -14.59 -6.56
C ASN A 47 7.91 -13.35 -6.44
N ALA A 48 7.52 -12.36 -5.63
CA ALA A 48 8.35 -11.19 -5.40
C ALA A 48 9.63 -11.61 -4.67
N PRO A 49 10.79 -11.03 -5.03
CA PRO A 49 12.01 -11.24 -4.27
C PRO A 49 11.81 -10.75 -2.83
N GLU A 50 12.40 -11.46 -1.87
CA GLU A 50 12.43 -11.01 -0.47
C GLU A 50 13.06 -9.62 -0.37
N LEU A 51 12.50 -8.78 0.50
CA LEU A 51 13.06 -7.47 0.78
C LEU A 51 14.45 -7.63 1.41
N SER A 52 15.41 -6.84 0.93
CA SER A 52 16.74 -6.77 1.53
C SER A 52 16.69 -6.00 2.86
N ASP A 53 17.64 -6.26 3.77
CA ASP A 53 17.70 -5.62 5.09
C ASP A 53 17.64 -4.08 5.03
N GLU A 54 18.32 -3.47 4.06
CA GLU A 54 18.32 -2.01 3.87
C GLU A 54 16.92 -1.47 3.49
N GLU A 55 16.18 -2.18 2.65
CA GLU A 55 14.82 -1.77 2.24
C GLU A 55 13.81 -1.99 3.38
N LEU A 56 13.99 -3.06 4.16
CA LEU A 56 13.19 -3.33 5.35
C LEU A 56 13.41 -2.27 6.43
N GLU A 57 14.66 -1.83 6.63
CA GLU A 57 14.98 -0.77 7.60
C GLU A 57 14.39 0.59 7.16
N LYS A 58 14.41 0.91 5.85
CA LYS A 58 13.72 2.09 5.31
C LYS A 58 12.22 2.04 5.54
N GLN A 59 11.59 0.88 5.35
CA GLN A 59 10.17 0.69 5.62
C GLN A 59 9.86 0.85 7.11
N ALA A 60 10.64 0.24 8.00
CA ALA A 60 10.49 0.39 9.44
C ALA A 60 10.66 1.85 9.89
N MET A 61 11.58 2.60 9.28
CA MET A 61 11.73 4.04 9.57
C MET A 61 10.56 4.88 9.01
N SER A 62 10.02 4.53 7.84
CA SER A 62 8.96 5.31 7.17
C SER A 62 7.55 4.96 7.66
N ALA A 63 7.36 3.74 8.14
CA ALA A 63 6.13 3.21 8.71
C ALA A 63 6.52 2.50 10.01
N PRO A 64 6.70 3.24 11.12
CA PRO A 64 7.21 2.71 12.40
C PRO A 64 6.33 1.65 13.08
N GLY A 65 5.41 1.02 12.36
CA GLY A 65 4.42 0.12 12.91
C GLY A 65 3.49 0.91 13.82
N ASP A 66 2.51 1.61 13.24
CA ASP A 66 1.33 1.96 14.02
C ASP A 66 0.51 0.66 14.13
N ASP A 67 0.90 -0.24 15.03
CA ASP A 67 0.13 -1.46 15.28
C ASP A 67 -1.25 -1.10 15.85
N GLY A 68 -1.45 0.17 16.27
CA GLY A 68 -2.67 0.69 16.87
C GLY A 68 -3.07 -0.03 18.16
N ASP A 69 -2.32 -1.06 18.55
CA ASP A 69 -2.60 -1.96 19.63
C ASP A 69 -2.00 -1.41 20.91
N THR A 70 -2.84 -0.68 21.64
CA THR A 70 -2.52 -0.20 23.00
C THR A 70 -2.24 -1.32 24.02
N ARG A 71 -2.25 -2.60 23.62
CA ARG A 71 -2.04 -3.78 24.50
C ARG A 71 -0.71 -4.48 24.25
N THR A 72 0.07 -4.10 23.25
CA THR A 72 1.49 -4.44 23.13
C THR A 72 2.32 -3.31 23.75
N PRO A 73 2.67 -3.39 25.05
CA PRO A 73 3.59 -2.42 25.63
C PRO A 73 4.97 -2.52 24.94
N GLU A 74 5.52 -1.36 24.59
CA GLU A 74 6.92 -1.19 24.17
C GLU A 74 7.92 -1.54 25.30
#